data_AF-A0A3D9RUF2-F1
#
_entry.id   AF-A0A3D9RUF2-F1
#
_cell.length_a   1.000
_cell.length_b   1.000
_cell.length_c   1.000
_cell.angle_alpha   90.00
_cell.angle_beta   90.00
_cell.angle_gamma   90.00
#
_symmetry.space_group_name_H-M   'P 1'
#
loop_
_entity.id
_entity.type
_entity.pdbx_description
1 polymer ?
#
loop_
_entity_poly.entity_id
_entity_poly.type
_entity_poly.pdbx_seq_one_letter_code
_entity_poly.pdbx_strand_id
1 'polypeptide(L)'
;MLLIFLSWIYIFITTLNFGILFKKIVKLENCHVIIHHILGLFLYTILTSITAFFIRINIEFYIFVFLINHIVFIINRQLFINEIKKFITTIKNLGVLLKVIFFAVFIITLAQSSTAPYLLDNESYYIQTIKWINEFGYVKGLANLHLFFAQNSAWHTLQAGFNFPFLSDFFNDLNGFLFVLISILALEKINNYKSNFDSQGLSFGLILLFTIFFMQFVNAPSPDLFVFTLTPYVFYLFITNYKTIDKTTFKAILSLILFLCFVKVTSAILVVLILILFFKNFQTLKNDLFNYTLLCVVVLSLFLSKNIIISGYLLFPIDAIDFFNFDWKQPKSLVEFYNYGTYLSGFDNQDVSQLTLVERFWFWLTISKLHGIFNKLFVVLLIIYPWFIYKSKNKFALSVLYTLAVLQLIILWNSSPQYRYFFVFIIFLSLQIIVSLLKNKSILNYFITLFILLSAIPVFFEINLNALTKNPFAMKLSTFNSKNIFIPEGKSKINTQFTKTNINNFEFYSPSDHVYFWATGNGNLPCVNKQQINFIKNSYNFVPQLRTGNLKDGFKSIKIEE
;
A
#
# COMPACT_ATOMS: atom_id res chain seq x y z
N MET A 1 -18.33 11.16 6.70
CA MET A 1 -17.42 12.23 6.25
C MET A 1 -16.91 13.00 7.44
N LEU A 2 -17.77 13.52 8.31
CA LEU A 2 -17.36 14.32 9.46
C LEU A 2 -16.38 13.57 10.39
N LEU A 3 -16.71 12.35 10.82
CA LEU A 3 -15.83 11.55 11.69
C LEU A 3 -14.48 11.23 11.01
N ILE A 4 -14.50 10.91 9.72
CA ILE A 4 -13.29 10.70 8.92
C ILE A 4 -12.44 11.98 8.87
N PHE A 5 -13.06 13.13 8.64
CA PHE A 5 -12.35 14.40 8.59
C PHE A 5 -11.69 14.76 9.93
N LEU A 6 -12.38 14.52 11.06
CA LEU A 6 -11.80 14.69 12.39
C LEU A 6 -10.61 13.74 12.63
N SER A 7 -10.72 12.49 12.18
CA SER A 7 -9.59 11.54 12.20
C SER A 7 -8.42 12.07 11.36
N TRP A 8 -8.67 12.60 10.17
CA TRP A 8 -7.63 13.17 9.31
C TRP A 8 -6.97 14.41 9.91
N ILE A 9 -7.67 15.24 10.69
CA ILE A 9 -7.06 16.34 11.44
C ILE A 9 -6.07 15.79 12.47
N TYR A 10 -6.45 14.75 13.21
CA TYR A 10 -5.54 14.10 14.15
C TYR A 10 -4.31 13.48 13.44
N ILE A 11 -4.52 12.77 12.34
CA ILE A 11 -3.45 12.19 11.53
C ILE A 11 -2.54 13.29 10.99
N PHE A 12 -3.09 14.41 10.51
CA PHE A 12 -2.33 15.56 10.01
C PHE A 12 -1.41 16.14 11.09
N ILE A 13 -1.93 16.41 12.29
CA ILE A 13 -1.15 16.95 13.41
C ILE A 13 -0.05 15.96 13.82
N THR A 14 -0.40 14.68 13.96
CA THR A 14 0.53 13.62 14.35
C THR A 14 1.65 13.46 13.34
N THR A 15 1.33 13.36 12.05
CA THR A 15 2.32 13.23 10.98
C THR A 15 3.20 14.47 10.84
N LEU A 16 2.68 15.66 11.16
CA LEU A 16 3.50 16.88 11.18
C LEU A 16 4.54 16.82 12.31
N ASN A 17 4.14 16.46 13.54
CA ASN A 17 5.07 16.30 14.67
C ASN A 17 6.10 15.20 14.42
N PHE A 18 5.64 14.03 13.98
CA PHE A 18 6.54 12.92 13.65
C PHE A 18 7.46 13.25 12.47
N GLY A 19 7.02 14.06 11.51
CA GLY A 19 7.89 14.59 10.45
C GLY A 19 8.99 15.50 11.01
N ILE A 20 8.70 16.33 12.01
CA ILE A 20 9.72 17.17 12.69
C ILE A 20 10.74 16.27 13.39
N LEU A 21 10.28 15.27 14.14
CA LEU A 21 11.15 14.30 14.79
C LEU A 21 12.02 13.55 13.79
N PHE A 22 11.44 13.06 12.70
CA PHE A 22 12.17 12.33 11.66
C PHE A 22 13.28 13.18 11.06
N LYS A 23 12.98 14.43 10.72
CA LYS A 23 13.99 15.37 10.20
C LYS A 23 15.14 15.57 11.17
N LYS A 24 14.87 15.66 12.48
CA LYS A 24 15.91 15.77 13.51
C LYS A 24 16.75 14.49 13.64
N ILE A 25 16.10 13.33 13.69
CA ILE A 25 16.76 12.03 13.86
C ILE A 25 17.71 11.74 12.69
N VAL A 26 17.23 11.93 11.46
CA VAL A 26 17.98 11.61 10.22
C VAL A 26 18.88 12.79 9.76
N LYS A 27 18.83 13.92 10.48
CA LYS A 27 19.51 15.18 10.12
C LYS A 27 19.16 15.59 8.68
N LEU A 28 17.87 15.68 8.41
CA LEU A 28 17.30 16.13 7.13
C LEU A 28 16.92 17.60 7.28
N GLU A 29 17.62 18.48 6.56
CA GLU A 29 17.49 19.93 6.74
C GLU A 29 16.15 20.47 6.21
N ASN A 30 15.80 20.10 4.98
CA ASN A 30 14.58 20.57 4.34
C ASN A 30 14.01 19.50 3.40
N CYS A 31 12.69 19.42 3.35
CA CYS A 31 11.98 18.65 2.35
C CYS A 31 10.67 19.37 2.01
N HIS A 32 10.05 18.93 0.93
CA HIS A 32 8.71 19.39 0.59
C HIS A 32 7.71 19.12 1.73
N VAL A 33 6.76 20.03 1.95
CA VAL A 33 5.81 19.95 3.08
C VAL A 33 4.96 18.67 3.05
N ILE A 34 4.53 18.23 1.86
CA ILE A 34 3.84 16.94 1.72
C ILE A 34 4.75 15.76 2.08
N ILE A 35 6.02 15.80 1.67
CA ILE A 35 6.99 14.75 2.00
C ILE A 35 7.32 14.74 3.49
N HIS A 36 7.29 15.90 4.14
CA HIS A 36 7.38 15.98 5.61
C HIS A 36 6.30 15.15 6.30
N HIS A 37 5.04 15.20 5.85
CA HIS A 37 3.97 14.35 6.38
C HIS A 37 4.19 12.86 6.07
N ILE A 38 4.65 12.51 4.87
CA ILE A 38 4.94 11.11 4.50
C ILE A 38 6.10 10.54 5.33
N LEU A 39 7.14 11.33 5.59
CA LEU A 39 8.22 10.96 6.51
C LEU A 39 7.73 10.85 7.96
N GLY A 40 6.74 11.66 8.34
CA GLY A 40 6.02 11.50 9.60
C GLY A 40 5.26 10.18 9.70
N LEU A 41 4.51 9.80 8.65
CA LEU A 41 3.88 8.48 8.56
C LEU A 41 4.92 7.36 8.64
N PHE A 42 6.08 7.53 8.01
CA PHE A 42 7.14 6.54 8.05
C PHE A 42 7.71 6.34 9.46
N LEU A 43 8.05 7.42 10.17
CA LEU A 43 8.53 7.32 11.55
C LEU A 43 7.45 6.76 12.48
N TYR A 44 6.20 7.16 12.29
CA TYR A 44 5.09 6.63 13.05
C TYR A 44 4.92 5.13 12.80
N THR A 45 5.06 4.67 11.55
CA THR A 45 5.04 3.23 11.21
C THR A 45 6.15 2.48 11.93
N ILE A 46 7.38 3.01 11.94
CA ILE A 46 8.51 2.42 12.67
C ILE A 46 8.18 2.29 14.16
N LEU A 47 7.65 3.35 14.77
CA LEU A 47 7.28 3.35 16.20
C LEU A 47 6.16 2.34 16.50
N THR A 48 5.10 2.32 15.69
CA THR A 48 3.98 1.39 15.86
C THR A 48 4.43 -0.05 15.66
N SER A 49 5.29 -0.33 14.67
CA SER A 49 5.88 -1.65 14.46
C SER A 49 6.75 -2.09 15.63
N ILE A 50 7.64 -1.22 16.14
CA ILE A 50 8.44 -1.53 17.34
C ILE A 50 7.51 -1.88 18.51
N THR A 51 6.48 -1.06 18.74
CA THR A 51 5.53 -1.25 19.84
C THR A 51 4.76 -2.56 19.70
N ALA A 52 4.32 -2.90 18.47
CA ALA A 52 3.55 -4.10 18.18
C ALA A 52 4.32 -5.41 18.48
N PHE A 53 5.65 -5.39 18.58
CA PHE A 53 6.40 -6.55 19.05
C PHE A 53 6.17 -6.88 20.53
N PHE A 54 5.78 -5.90 21.34
CA PHE A 54 5.77 -6.02 22.80
C PHE A 54 4.36 -5.92 23.38
N ILE A 55 3.55 -5.00 22.88
CA ILE A 55 2.20 -4.72 23.38
C ILE A 55 1.21 -4.52 22.24
N ARG A 56 -0.07 -4.55 22.58
CA ARG A 56 -1.15 -4.29 21.63
C ARG A 56 -1.22 -2.80 21.27
N ILE A 57 -1.72 -2.49 20.08
CA ILE A 57 -1.91 -1.12 19.62
C ILE A 57 -3.33 -0.67 19.97
N ASN A 58 -3.54 -0.28 21.23
CA ASN A 58 -4.82 0.16 21.76
C ASN A 58 -4.64 1.46 22.59
N ILE A 59 -5.57 1.80 23.47
CA ILE A 59 -5.63 3.07 24.21
C ILE A 59 -4.30 3.48 24.86
N GLU A 60 -3.53 2.53 25.41
CA GLU A 60 -2.21 2.78 26.00
C GLU A 60 -1.21 3.39 25.01
N PHE A 61 -1.19 2.91 23.76
CA PHE A 61 -0.33 3.43 22.72
C PHE A 61 -0.76 4.85 22.30
N TYR A 62 -2.07 5.10 22.25
CA TYR A 62 -2.60 6.42 21.93
C TYR A 62 -2.28 7.47 23.00
N ILE A 63 -2.33 7.10 24.28
CA ILE A 63 -1.88 7.98 25.37
C ILE A 63 -0.40 8.32 25.20
N PHE A 64 0.44 7.32 24.92
CA PHE A 64 1.86 7.53 24.67
C PHE A 64 2.13 8.45 23.47
N VAL A 65 1.47 8.22 22.34
CA VAL A 65 1.56 9.07 21.14
C VAL A 65 1.07 10.48 21.40
N PHE A 66 -0.02 10.64 22.17
CA PHE A 66 -0.54 11.93 22.56
C PHE A 66 0.48 12.74 23.37
N LEU A 67 1.16 12.12 24.33
CA LEU A 67 2.23 12.75 25.10
C LEU A 67 3.42 13.14 24.21
N ILE A 68 3.85 12.27 23.29
CA ILE A 68 4.90 12.60 22.31
C ILE A 68 4.49 13.81 21.47
N ASN A 69 3.27 13.81 20.92
CA ASN A 69 2.77 14.91 20.11
C ASN A 69 2.80 16.24 20.88
N HIS A 70 2.40 16.23 22.15
CA HIS A 70 2.38 17.42 22.99
C HIS A 70 3.81 17.91 23.30
N ILE A 71 4.72 17.01 23.67
CA ILE A 71 6.13 17.32 23.94
C ILE A 71 6.80 17.91 22.69
N VAL A 72 6.63 17.25 21.53
CA VAL A 72 7.20 17.70 20.27
C VAL A 72 6.65 19.06 19.88
N PHE A 73 5.35 19.28 20.01
CA PHE A 73 4.72 20.57 19.74
C PHE A 73 5.30 21.69 20.61
N ILE A 74 5.42 21.48 21.93
CA ILE A 74 5.97 22.49 22.85
C ILE A 74 7.42 22.82 22.50
N ILE A 75 8.27 21.80 22.38
CA ILE A 75 9.71 21.99 22.12
C ILE A 75 9.96 22.61 20.74
N ASN A 76 9.11 22.29 19.76
CA ASN A 76 9.32 22.65 18.34
C ASN A 76 8.25 23.57 17.80
N ARG A 77 7.60 24.37 18.66
CA ARG A 77 6.43 25.19 18.30
C ARG A 77 6.67 26.05 17.06
N GLN A 78 7.84 26.66 16.93
CA GLN A 78 8.16 27.49 15.78
C GLN A 78 8.28 26.69 14.48
N LEU A 79 8.92 25.50 14.52
CA LEU A 79 9.00 24.61 13.37
C LEU A 79 7.61 24.09 12.98
N PHE A 80 6.80 23.72 13.97
CA PHE A 80 5.41 23.29 13.77
C PHE A 80 4.59 24.34 13.03
N ILE A 81 4.59 25.58 13.53
CA ILE A 81 3.86 26.70 12.91
C ILE A 81 4.41 26.97 11.51
N ASN A 82 5.73 26.91 11.31
CA ASN A 82 6.34 27.12 9.99
C ASN A 82 5.92 26.05 8.98
N GLU A 83 5.86 24.77 9.35
CA GLU A 83 5.38 23.71 8.46
C GLU A 83 3.88 23.87 8.12
N ILE A 84 3.04 24.27 9.08
CA ILE A 84 1.63 24.62 8.80
C ILE A 84 1.55 25.78 7.81
N LYS A 85 2.32 26.85 8.04
CA LYS A 85 2.37 28.00 7.13
C LYS A 85 2.80 27.58 5.73
N LYS A 86 3.84 26.74 5.59
CA LYS A 86 4.26 26.19 4.30
C LYS A 86 3.13 25.41 3.62
N PHE A 87 2.43 24.54 4.35
CA PHE A 87 1.30 23.77 3.80
C PHE A 87 0.18 24.68 3.29
N ILE A 88 -0.24 25.66 4.08
CA ILE A 88 -1.26 26.64 3.69
C ILE A 88 -0.79 27.46 2.48
N THR A 89 0.47 27.90 2.47
CA THR A 89 1.05 28.65 1.35
C THR A 89 1.08 27.82 0.06
N THR A 90 1.42 26.53 0.13
CA THR A 90 1.35 25.63 -1.02
C THR A 90 -0.04 25.64 -1.66
N ILE A 91 -1.11 25.52 -0.85
CA ILE A 91 -2.49 25.56 -1.35
C ILE A 91 -2.86 26.97 -1.87
N LYS A 92 -2.47 28.03 -1.15
CA LYS A 92 -2.74 29.42 -1.54
C LYS A 92 -2.08 29.80 -2.87
N ASN A 93 -0.92 29.25 -3.18
CA ASN A 93 -0.17 29.52 -4.41
C ASN A 93 -0.71 28.79 -5.64
N LEU A 94 -1.65 27.85 -5.47
CA LEU A 94 -2.34 27.22 -6.59
C LEU A 94 -3.21 28.25 -7.35
N GLY A 95 -3.22 28.15 -8.68
CA GLY A 95 -4.18 28.87 -9.51
C GLY A 95 -5.63 28.52 -9.14
N VAL A 96 -6.57 29.44 -9.41
CA VAL A 96 -7.98 29.31 -9.01
C VAL A 96 -8.59 27.97 -9.45
N LEU A 97 -8.41 27.60 -10.72
CA LEU A 97 -8.88 26.30 -11.24
C LEU A 97 -8.32 25.11 -10.45
N LEU A 98 -7.01 25.11 -10.15
CA LEU A 98 -6.38 24.00 -9.42
C LEU A 98 -6.83 23.94 -7.96
N LYS A 99 -7.20 25.08 -7.34
CA LYS A 99 -7.85 25.09 -6.01
C LYS A 99 -9.23 24.45 -6.04
N VAL A 100 -10.04 24.76 -7.06
CA VAL A 100 -11.36 24.13 -7.25
C VAL A 100 -11.20 22.64 -7.47
N ILE A 101 -10.25 22.23 -8.31
CA ILE A 101 -9.92 20.82 -8.54
C ILE A 101 -9.47 20.14 -7.24
N PHE A 102 -8.58 20.77 -6.46
CA PHE A 102 -8.15 20.23 -5.17
C PHE A 102 -9.33 20.03 -4.21
N PHE A 103 -10.22 21.03 -4.10
CA PHE A 103 -11.41 20.93 -3.26
C PHE A 103 -12.33 19.80 -3.73
N ALA A 104 -12.54 19.64 -5.04
CA ALA A 104 -13.31 18.53 -5.59
C ALA A 104 -12.69 17.18 -5.23
N VAL A 105 -11.38 16.99 -5.43
CA VAL A 105 -10.68 15.75 -5.05
C VAL A 105 -10.81 15.49 -3.56
N PHE A 106 -10.65 16.51 -2.72
CA PHE A 106 -10.79 16.39 -1.27
C PHE A 106 -12.18 15.89 -0.88
N ILE A 107 -13.24 16.50 -1.40
CA ILE A 107 -14.63 16.12 -1.10
C ILE A 107 -14.96 14.72 -1.62
N ILE A 108 -14.58 14.39 -2.86
CA ILE A 108 -14.82 13.06 -3.45
C ILE A 108 -14.08 11.98 -2.65
N THR A 109 -12.81 12.23 -2.28
CA THR A 109 -12.00 11.28 -1.50
C THR A 109 -12.60 11.10 -0.09
N LEU A 110 -13.07 12.18 0.53
CA LEU A 110 -13.70 12.14 1.85
C LEU A 110 -15.04 11.38 1.81
N ALA A 111 -15.83 11.58 0.75
CA ALA A 111 -17.06 10.83 0.52
C ALA A 111 -16.74 9.34 0.32
N GLN A 112 -15.81 9.02 -0.56
CA GLN A 112 -15.40 7.64 -0.83
C GLN A 112 -14.85 6.94 0.42
N SER A 113 -14.04 7.64 1.23
CA SER A 113 -13.51 7.12 2.49
C SER A 113 -14.58 6.79 3.54
N SER A 114 -15.82 7.27 3.34
CA SER A 114 -16.96 6.98 4.21
C SER A 114 -17.91 5.92 3.67
N THR A 115 -17.61 5.30 2.52
CA THR A 115 -18.36 4.17 1.96
C THR A 115 -17.78 2.83 2.41
N ALA A 116 -18.57 1.75 2.30
CA ALA A 116 -18.11 0.42 2.67
C ALA A 116 -16.92 -0.03 1.79
N PRO A 117 -15.86 -0.64 2.35
CA PRO A 117 -14.68 -1.06 1.60
C PRO A 117 -15.00 -1.96 0.40
N TYR A 118 -14.39 -1.69 -0.75
CA TYR A 118 -14.67 -2.44 -1.98
C TYR A 118 -13.76 -3.65 -2.22
N LEU A 119 -12.53 -3.62 -1.70
CA LEU A 119 -11.51 -4.60 -2.05
C LEU A 119 -11.72 -5.97 -1.39
N LEU A 120 -11.58 -7.05 -2.16
CA LEU A 120 -11.67 -8.43 -1.66
C LEU A 120 -10.65 -8.72 -0.56
N ASP A 121 -9.42 -8.21 -0.71
CA ASP A 121 -8.34 -8.39 0.27
C ASP A 121 -8.69 -7.78 1.64
N ASN A 122 -9.57 -6.75 1.66
CA ASN A 122 -10.05 -6.16 2.91
C ASN A 122 -10.81 -7.18 3.76
N GLU A 123 -11.71 -7.89 3.09
CA GLU A 123 -12.55 -8.93 3.68
C GLU A 123 -11.82 -10.25 3.89
N SER A 124 -10.69 -10.46 3.22
CA SER A 124 -9.86 -11.65 3.40
C SER A 124 -8.92 -11.50 4.60
N TYR A 125 -8.16 -10.41 4.69
CA TYR A 125 -7.13 -10.27 5.72
C TYR A 125 -6.82 -8.86 6.24
N TYR A 126 -7.18 -7.76 5.57
CA TYR A 126 -6.80 -6.43 6.08
C TYR A 126 -7.43 -6.16 7.45
N ILE A 127 -8.74 -6.38 7.58
CA ILE A 127 -9.46 -6.15 8.85
C ILE A 127 -8.85 -6.99 9.97
N GLN A 128 -8.65 -8.29 9.72
CA GLN A 128 -8.16 -9.22 10.73
C GLN A 128 -6.71 -8.95 11.12
N THR A 129 -5.82 -8.66 10.17
CA THR A 129 -4.42 -8.33 10.50
C THR A 129 -4.32 -7.07 11.36
N ILE A 130 -5.13 -6.05 11.06
CA ILE A 130 -5.23 -4.83 11.88
C ILE A 130 -5.80 -5.15 13.27
N LYS A 131 -6.88 -5.93 13.35
CA LYS A 131 -7.53 -6.33 14.61
C LYS A 131 -6.59 -7.12 15.52
N TRP A 132 -5.80 -8.04 14.96
CA TRP A 132 -4.74 -8.76 15.69
C TRP A 132 -3.70 -7.81 16.27
N ILE A 133 -3.23 -6.81 15.50
CA ILE A 133 -2.28 -5.80 15.98
C ILE A 133 -2.91 -4.94 17.09
N ASN A 134 -4.18 -4.56 16.97
CA ASN A 134 -4.86 -3.76 17.98
C ASN A 134 -5.07 -4.50 19.31
N GLU A 135 -5.28 -5.82 19.29
CA GLU A 135 -5.56 -6.57 20.52
C GLU A 135 -4.38 -7.29 21.13
N PHE A 136 -3.41 -7.72 20.32
CA PHE A 136 -2.28 -8.51 20.81
C PHE A 136 -0.92 -8.07 20.28
N GLY A 137 -0.86 -7.20 19.27
CA GLY A 137 0.38 -6.87 18.56
C GLY A 137 0.71 -7.92 17.50
N TYR A 138 2.01 -8.15 17.24
CA TYR A 138 2.46 -9.22 16.35
C TYR A 138 2.40 -10.58 17.06
N VAL A 139 1.43 -11.39 16.64
CA VAL A 139 1.19 -12.72 17.20
C VAL A 139 1.95 -13.79 16.40
N LYS A 140 2.53 -14.76 17.12
CA LYS A 140 3.34 -15.83 16.53
C LYS A 140 2.50 -16.76 15.67
N GLY A 141 3.00 -17.11 14.48
CA GLY A 141 2.38 -18.13 13.64
C GLY A 141 0.97 -17.81 13.17
N LEU A 142 0.56 -16.54 13.08
CA LEU A 142 -0.75 -16.15 12.51
C LEU A 142 -0.97 -16.72 11.09
N ALA A 143 0.11 -16.97 10.34
CA ALA A 143 0.05 -17.62 9.04
C ALA A 143 -0.55 -19.05 9.09
N ASN A 144 -0.42 -19.75 10.23
CA ASN A 144 -1.02 -21.07 10.44
C ASN A 144 -2.54 -21.01 10.60
N LEU A 145 -3.08 -19.88 11.08
CA LEU A 145 -4.51 -19.65 11.19
C LEU A 145 -5.12 -19.35 9.81
N HIS A 146 -4.51 -18.41 9.09
CA HIS A 146 -4.91 -18.03 7.73
C HIS A 146 -3.68 -17.61 6.92
N LEU A 147 -3.46 -18.22 5.75
CA LEU A 147 -2.23 -18.04 4.96
C LEU A 147 -1.96 -16.55 4.66
N PHE A 148 -3.00 -15.79 4.30
CA PHE A 148 -2.87 -14.36 3.99
C PHE A 148 -2.55 -13.47 5.20
N PHE A 149 -2.68 -13.95 6.45
CA PHE A 149 -2.24 -13.16 7.61
C PHE A 149 -0.71 -13.01 7.64
N ALA A 150 0.03 -13.85 6.90
CA ALA A 150 1.45 -13.66 6.63
C ALA A 150 1.75 -12.43 5.76
N GLN A 151 0.78 -11.94 4.97
CA GLN A 151 0.90 -10.70 4.19
C GLN A 151 0.70 -9.43 5.04
N ASN A 152 0.94 -9.50 6.36
CA ASN A 152 0.79 -8.37 7.27
C ASN A 152 1.71 -7.21 6.86
N SER A 153 1.15 -6.23 6.16
CA SER A 153 1.86 -5.06 5.65
C SER A 153 2.16 -4.08 6.77
N ALA A 154 3.30 -3.38 6.69
CA ALA A 154 3.56 -2.24 7.58
C ALA A 154 2.48 -1.15 7.44
N TRP A 155 1.75 -1.09 6.31
CA TRP A 155 0.61 -0.21 6.14
C TRP A 155 -0.58 -0.58 7.04
N HIS A 156 -0.80 -1.88 7.31
CA HIS A 156 -1.81 -2.32 8.28
C HIS A 156 -1.38 -2.00 9.72
N THR A 157 -0.08 -2.13 10.00
CA THR A 157 0.47 -1.69 11.30
C THR A 157 0.30 -0.19 11.51
N LEU A 158 0.57 0.61 10.49
CA LEU A 158 0.30 2.04 10.51
C LEU A 158 -1.19 2.35 10.72
N GLN A 159 -2.06 1.64 10.01
CA GLN A 159 -3.51 1.77 10.14
C GLN A 159 -4.00 1.44 11.56
N ALA A 160 -3.45 0.40 12.21
CA ALA A 160 -3.76 0.06 13.60
C ALA A 160 -3.40 1.20 14.58
N GLY A 161 -2.39 2.01 14.26
CA GLY A 161 -2.04 3.19 15.05
C GLY A 161 -2.95 4.41 14.81
N PHE A 162 -3.89 4.36 13.85
CA PHE A 162 -4.80 5.46 13.51
C PHE A 162 -6.29 5.08 13.46
N ASN A 163 -6.65 3.84 13.81
CA ASN A 163 -8.02 3.35 13.68
C ASN A 163 -8.88 3.41 14.96
N PHE A 164 -8.32 3.85 16.10
CA PHE A 164 -9.03 4.09 17.36
C PHE A 164 -9.96 2.93 17.78
N PRO A 165 -9.43 1.71 17.99
CA PRO A 165 -10.25 0.51 18.19
C PRO A 165 -11.11 0.57 19.46
N PHE A 166 -10.71 1.38 20.45
CA PHE A 166 -11.45 1.63 21.69
C PHE A 166 -12.62 2.62 21.54
N LEU A 167 -12.72 3.32 20.41
CA LEU A 167 -13.74 4.34 20.18
C LEU A 167 -14.82 3.87 19.21
N SER A 168 -14.42 3.30 18.06
CA SER A 168 -15.37 2.82 17.06
C SER A 168 -14.75 1.84 16.06
N ASP A 169 -15.63 1.18 15.30
CA ASP A 169 -15.28 0.23 14.24
C ASP A 169 -15.36 0.79 12.82
N PHE A 170 -15.16 2.09 12.67
CA PHE A 170 -15.32 2.78 11.39
C PHE A 170 -14.02 3.07 10.66
N PHE A 171 -12.95 3.39 11.39
CA PHE A 171 -11.75 3.97 10.80
C PHE A 171 -10.85 2.87 10.21
N ASN A 172 -10.61 2.87 8.90
CA ASN A 172 -9.56 2.10 8.21
C ASN A 172 -9.23 2.75 6.84
N ASP A 173 -9.19 4.09 6.84
CA ASP A 173 -9.30 4.95 5.66
C ASP A 173 -8.03 5.77 5.39
N LEU A 174 -6.87 5.35 5.91
CA LEU A 174 -5.60 6.08 5.78
C LEU A 174 -5.20 6.33 4.32
N ASN A 175 -5.66 5.47 3.41
CA ASN A 175 -5.50 5.64 1.97
C ASN A 175 -6.13 6.94 1.44
N GLY A 176 -7.27 7.37 1.97
CA GLY A 176 -7.88 8.65 1.60
C GLY A 176 -7.04 9.85 2.05
N PHE A 177 -6.53 9.83 3.28
CA PHE A 177 -5.63 10.86 3.79
C PHE A 177 -4.37 10.99 2.92
N LEU A 178 -3.73 9.86 2.60
CA LEU A 178 -2.56 9.84 1.72
C LEU A 178 -2.89 10.42 0.34
N PHE A 179 -4.02 10.01 -0.25
CA PHE A 179 -4.39 10.45 -1.59
C PHE A 179 -4.63 11.97 -1.67
N VAL A 180 -5.23 12.57 -0.63
CA VAL A 180 -5.37 14.03 -0.52
C VAL A 180 -4.00 14.71 -0.51
N LEU A 181 -3.06 14.22 0.31
CA LEU A 181 -1.70 14.77 0.38
C LEU A 181 -0.97 14.70 -0.97
N ILE A 182 -0.99 13.53 -1.61
CA ILE A 182 -0.39 13.33 -2.94
C ILE A 182 -1.06 14.22 -3.99
N SER A 183 -2.37 14.44 -3.90
CA SER A 183 -3.09 15.29 -4.84
C SER A 183 -2.63 16.75 -4.77
N ILE A 184 -2.36 17.29 -3.57
CA ILE A 184 -1.77 18.62 -3.41
C ILE A 184 -0.40 18.67 -4.11
N LEU A 185 0.46 17.68 -3.85
CA LEU A 185 1.79 17.59 -4.45
C LEU A 185 1.73 17.53 -5.98
N ALA A 186 0.81 16.73 -6.53
CA ALA A 186 0.60 16.59 -7.96
C ALA A 186 0.11 17.89 -8.60
N LEU A 187 -0.89 18.54 -7.99
CA LEU A 187 -1.42 19.82 -8.45
C LEU A 187 -0.38 20.94 -8.38
N GLU A 188 0.50 20.93 -7.38
CA GLU A 188 1.62 21.87 -7.31
C GLU A 188 2.57 21.70 -8.49
N LYS A 189 2.90 20.45 -8.89
CA LYS A 189 3.73 20.21 -10.08
C LYS A 189 3.07 20.68 -11.37
N ILE A 190 1.75 20.50 -11.51
CA ILE A 190 0.98 21.04 -12.64
C ILE A 190 0.96 22.58 -12.60
N ASN A 191 0.78 23.18 -11.43
CA ASN A 191 0.76 24.63 -11.24
C ASN A 191 2.08 25.26 -11.70
N ASN A 192 3.20 24.67 -11.27
CA ASN A 192 4.54 25.18 -11.54
C ASN A 192 5.05 24.84 -12.95
N TYR A 193 4.35 23.95 -13.68
CA TYR A 193 4.70 23.64 -15.05
C TYR A 193 4.58 24.88 -15.94
N LYS A 194 5.73 25.28 -16.48
CA LYS A 194 5.90 26.15 -17.63
C LYS A 194 6.38 25.26 -18.78
N SER A 195 5.81 25.41 -19.97
CA SER A 195 5.92 24.47 -21.12
C SER A 195 7.34 24.00 -21.49
N ASN A 196 8.38 24.71 -21.05
CA ASN A 196 9.78 24.44 -21.37
C ASN A 196 10.66 23.98 -20.19
N PHE A 197 10.16 23.90 -18.95
CA PHE A 197 11.03 23.84 -17.76
C PHE A 197 10.99 22.54 -16.92
N ASP A 198 9.85 21.85 -16.77
CA ASP A 198 9.80 20.62 -15.94
C ASP A 198 8.79 19.57 -16.45
N SER A 199 9.19 18.80 -17.47
CA SER A 199 8.35 17.71 -18.00
C SER A 199 8.18 16.54 -17.01
N GLN A 200 9.13 16.34 -16.11
CA GLN A 200 9.09 15.22 -15.16
C GLN A 200 8.15 15.52 -14.00
N GLY A 201 8.17 16.75 -13.50
CA GLY A 201 7.18 17.23 -12.54
C GLY A 201 5.77 17.14 -13.11
N LEU A 202 5.58 17.56 -14.37
CA LEU A 202 4.28 17.39 -15.04
C LEU A 202 3.87 15.91 -15.15
N SER A 203 4.78 15.01 -15.51
CA SER A 203 4.48 13.58 -15.59
C SER A 203 3.99 13.02 -14.26
N PHE A 204 4.63 13.39 -13.14
CA PHE A 204 4.11 13.06 -11.81
C PHE A 204 2.76 13.74 -11.54
N GLY A 205 2.60 15.02 -11.88
CA GLY A 205 1.34 15.73 -11.67
C GLY A 205 0.13 15.06 -12.36
N LEU A 206 0.35 14.50 -13.54
CA LEU A 206 -0.68 13.80 -14.32
C LEU A 206 -1.08 12.43 -13.75
N ILE A 207 -0.53 11.98 -12.63
CA ILE A 207 -1.07 10.79 -11.92
C ILE A 207 -2.55 10.94 -11.60
N LEU A 208 -3.06 12.18 -11.47
CA LEU A 208 -4.47 12.46 -11.25
C LEU A 208 -5.39 12.03 -12.40
N LEU A 209 -4.85 11.71 -13.58
CA LEU A 209 -5.63 11.04 -14.64
C LEU A 209 -6.06 9.63 -14.24
N PHE A 210 -5.39 9.00 -13.27
CA PHE A 210 -5.74 7.69 -12.74
C PHE A 210 -6.68 7.76 -11.53
N THR A 211 -7.25 8.92 -11.20
CA THR A 211 -8.11 9.11 -10.01
C THR A 211 -9.30 8.14 -9.98
N ILE A 212 -9.93 7.85 -11.14
CA ILE A 212 -11.03 6.86 -11.23
C ILE A 212 -10.59 5.50 -10.69
N PHE A 213 -9.37 5.08 -11.04
CA PHE A 213 -8.80 3.81 -10.56
C PHE A 213 -8.41 3.89 -9.08
N PHE A 214 -7.77 4.98 -8.67
CA PHE A 214 -7.34 5.17 -7.28
C PHE A 214 -8.51 5.20 -6.28
N MET A 215 -9.68 5.72 -6.67
CA MET A 215 -10.88 5.73 -5.80
C MET A 215 -11.32 4.34 -5.35
N GLN A 216 -11.00 3.28 -6.10
CA GLN A 216 -11.31 1.89 -5.71
C GLN A 216 -10.51 1.41 -4.49
N PHE A 217 -9.42 2.10 -4.14
CA PHE A 217 -8.52 1.76 -3.04
C PHE A 217 -8.61 2.72 -1.86
N VAL A 218 -9.32 3.86 -2.01
CA VAL A 218 -9.38 4.93 -1.01
C VAL A 218 -10.04 4.47 0.29
N ASN A 219 -11.09 3.65 0.18
CA ASN A 219 -11.94 3.24 1.31
C ASN A 219 -11.47 1.97 2.04
N ALA A 220 -10.27 1.49 1.75
CA ALA A 220 -9.67 0.33 2.40
C ALA A 220 -8.18 0.61 2.65
N PRO A 221 -7.55 0.00 3.67
CA PRO A 221 -6.14 0.23 3.97
C PRO A 221 -5.25 -0.62 3.05
N SER A 222 -5.45 -0.52 1.73
CA SER A 222 -4.70 -1.28 0.74
C SER A 222 -3.29 -0.72 0.55
N PRO A 223 -2.22 -1.53 0.68
CA PRO A 223 -0.86 -1.15 0.33
C PRO A 223 -0.69 -0.69 -1.12
N ASP A 224 -1.59 -1.09 -2.02
CA ASP A 224 -1.50 -0.82 -3.46
C ASP A 224 -1.57 0.67 -3.78
N LEU A 225 -2.50 1.41 -3.16
CA LEU A 225 -2.63 2.86 -3.40
C LEU A 225 -1.37 3.60 -2.99
N PHE A 226 -0.78 3.21 -1.84
CA PHE A 226 0.47 3.77 -1.36
C PHE A 226 1.60 3.58 -2.40
N VAL A 227 1.74 2.37 -2.94
CA VAL A 227 2.75 2.07 -3.97
C VAL A 227 2.46 2.82 -5.28
N PHE A 228 1.21 2.83 -5.75
CA PHE A 228 0.84 3.46 -7.02
C PHE A 228 1.00 4.97 -7.04
N THR A 229 0.88 5.62 -5.89
CA THR A 229 0.97 7.09 -5.77
C THR A 229 2.37 7.57 -5.43
N LEU A 230 3.07 6.88 -4.52
CA LEU A 230 4.39 7.31 -4.05
C LEU A 230 5.54 6.90 -4.96
N THR A 231 5.44 5.74 -5.64
CA THR A 231 6.51 5.30 -6.55
C THR A 231 6.70 6.23 -7.75
N PRO A 232 5.66 6.75 -8.44
CA PRO A 232 5.85 7.77 -9.47
C PRO A 232 6.54 9.04 -8.95
N TYR A 233 6.34 9.41 -7.69
CA TYR A 233 7.07 10.52 -7.07
C TYR A 233 8.55 10.19 -6.88
N VAL A 234 8.86 8.96 -6.42
CA VAL A 234 10.24 8.47 -6.33
C VAL A 234 10.90 8.46 -7.71
N PHE A 235 10.20 8.06 -8.77
CA PHE A 235 10.69 8.13 -10.15
C PHE A 235 10.97 9.57 -10.58
N TYR A 236 10.08 10.52 -10.26
CA TYR A 236 10.33 11.94 -10.48
C TYR A 236 11.61 12.43 -9.80
N LEU A 237 11.79 12.12 -8.51
CA LEU A 237 12.99 12.50 -7.76
C LEU A 237 14.26 11.84 -8.32
N PHE A 238 14.17 10.56 -8.70
CA PHE A 238 15.29 9.83 -9.31
C PHE A 238 15.72 10.46 -10.63
N ILE A 239 14.79 10.77 -11.53
CA ILE A 239 15.10 11.35 -12.84
C ILE A 239 15.71 12.74 -12.71
N THR A 240 15.12 13.58 -11.85
CA THR A 240 15.57 14.96 -11.64
C THR A 240 16.93 15.05 -10.95
N ASN A 241 17.28 14.06 -10.11
CA ASN A 241 18.56 14.02 -9.39
C ASN A 241 19.52 12.94 -9.91
N TYR A 242 19.28 12.41 -11.12
CA TYR A 242 20.07 11.30 -11.67
C TYR A 242 21.55 11.64 -11.86
N LYS A 243 21.88 12.89 -12.17
CA LYS A 243 23.27 13.31 -12.44
C LYS A 243 24.04 13.61 -11.16
N THR A 244 23.47 14.47 -10.33
CA THR A 244 24.05 14.98 -9.09
C THR A 244 22.96 15.03 -8.04
N ILE A 245 23.26 14.60 -6.82
CA ILE A 245 22.32 14.62 -5.70
C ILE A 245 23.02 15.10 -4.43
N ASP A 246 22.34 15.94 -3.66
CA ASP A 246 22.78 16.34 -2.33
C ASP A 246 22.36 15.31 -1.25
N LYS A 247 22.97 15.40 -0.07
CA LYS A 247 22.70 14.49 1.04
C LYS A 247 21.26 14.51 1.53
N THR A 248 20.63 15.69 1.53
CA THR A 248 19.27 15.90 2.04
C THR A 248 18.24 15.26 1.11
N THR A 249 18.38 15.48 -0.20
CA THR A 249 17.55 14.83 -1.23
C THR A 249 17.77 13.33 -1.23
N PHE A 250 19.02 12.84 -1.10
CA PHE A 250 19.30 11.41 -1.01
C PHE A 250 18.62 10.76 0.21
N LYS A 251 18.70 11.39 1.40
CA LYS A 251 18.00 10.92 2.62
C LYS A 251 16.50 10.82 2.42
N ALA A 252 15.89 11.81 1.74
CA ALA A 252 14.46 11.78 1.44
C ALA A 252 14.13 10.59 0.52
N ILE A 253 14.83 10.41 -0.59
CA ILE A 253 14.58 9.29 -1.53
C ILE A 253 14.82 7.94 -0.83
N LEU A 254 15.90 7.80 -0.05
CA LEU A 254 16.19 6.60 0.73
C LEU A 254 15.03 6.26 1.67
N SER A 255 14.54 7.24 2.40
CA SER A 255 13.44 7.05 3.36
C SER A 255 12.14 6.65 2.66
N LEU A 256 11.82 7.26 1.52
CA LEU A 256 10.63 6.89 0.74
C LEU A 256 10.72 5.47 0.17
N ILE A 257 11.89 5.06 -0.34
CA ILE A 257 12.09 3.70 -0.86
C ILE A 257 12.06 2.67 0.27
N LEU A 258 12.68 2.95 1.41
CA LEU A 258 12.59 2.09 2.58
C LEU A 258 11.14 1.94 3.07
N PHE A 259 10.36 3.02 3.09
CA PHE A 259 8.95 2.94 3.45
C PHE A 259 8.13 2.12 2.44
N LEU A 260 8.37 2.30 1.13
CA LEU A 260 7.78 1.48 0.08
C LEU A 260 8.09 -0.01 0.25
N CYS A 261 9.35 -0.37 0.51
CA CYS A 261 9.75 -1.76 0.74
C CYS A 261 9.13 -2.32 2.03
N PHE A 262 9.03 -1.51 3.08
CA PHE A 262 8.46 -1.93 4.36
C PHE A 262 6.95 -2.21 4.24
N VAL A 263 6.25 -1.40 3.44
CA VAL A 263 4.83 -1.57 3.13
C VAL A 263 4.59 -2.76 2.20
N LYS A 264 5.38 -2.90 1.12
CA LYS A 264 5.16 -3.94 0.13
C LYS A 264 6.48 -4.49 -0.43
N VAL A 265 6.69 -5.79 -0.24
CA VAL A 265 7.92 -6.48 -0.66
C VAL A 265 8.18 -6.39 -2.18
N THR A 266 7.13 -6.32 -3.00
CA THR A 266 7.28 -6.17 -4.47
C THR A 266 7.94 -4.85 -4.87
N SER A 267 8.01 -3.87 -3.97
CA SER A 267 8.72 -2.59 -4.16
C SER A 267 10.23 -2.70 -3.91
N ALA A 268 10.76 -3.86 -3.49
CA ALA A 268 12.19 -4.08 -3.25
C ALA A 268 13.06 -3.80 -4.50
N ILE A 269 12.50 -3.96 -5.71
CA ILE A 269 13.19 -3.61 -6.96
C ILE A 269 13.66 -2.15 -6.99
N LEU A 270 12.98 -1.26 -6.26
CA LEU A 270 13.31 0.17 -6.21
C LEU A 270 14.63 0.44 -5.47
N VAL A 271 15.14 -0.50 -4.67
CA VAL A 271 16.45 -0.39 -4.00
C VAL A 271 17.57 -0.15 -5.03
N VAL A 272 17.44 -0.69 -6.25
CA VAL A 272 18.38 -0.44 -7.35
C VAL A 272 18.57 1.06 -7.62
N LEU A 273 17.51 1.87 -7.49
CA LEU A 273 17.59 3.32 -7.70
C LEU A 273 18.48 4.00 -6.65
N ILE A 274 18.37 3.57 -5.38
CA ILE A 274 19.24 4.09 -4.30
C ILE A 274 20.68 3.71 -4.54
N LEU A 275 20.95 2.46 -4.94
CA LEU A 275 22.32 2.00 -5.20
C LEU A 275 22.95 2.81 -6.35
N ILE A 276 22.21 3.03 -7.44
CA ILE A 276 22.68 3.84 -8.57
C ILE A 276 22.99 5.28 -8.12
N LEU A 277 22.07 5.92 -7.39
CA LEU A 277 22.29 7.29 -6.90
C LEU A 277 23.48 7.36 -5.94
N PHE A 278 23.63 6.36 -5.06
CA PHE A 278 24.72 6.28 -4.09
C PHE A 278 26.08 6.15 -4.75
N PHE A 279 26.27 5.15 -5.62
CA PHE A 279 27.56 4.90 -6.26
C PHE A 279 27.98 6.04 -7.19
N LYS A 280 27.03 6.62 -7.92
CA LYS A 280 27.30 7.76 -8.80
C LYS A 280 27.72 9.03 -8.04
N ASN A 281 27.27 9.18 -6.80
CA ASN A 281 27.54 10.35 -5.96
C ASN A 281 28.34 9.98 -4.69
N PHE A 282 29.14 8.91 -4.78
CA PHE A 282 29.79 8.30 -3.61
C PHE A 282 30.61 9.30 -2.80
N GLN A 283 31.38 10.17 -3.45
CA GLN A 283 32.22 11.15 -2.75
C GLN A 283 31.41 12.14 -1.89
N THR A 284 30.23 12.53 -2.35
CA THR A 284 29.33 13.44 -1.62
C THR A 284 28.61 12.71 -0.47
N LEU A 285 28.25 11.45 -0.68
CA LEU A 285 27.35 10.69 0.20
C LEU A 285 28.08 9.86 1.26
N LYS A 286 29.34 9.45 1.03
CA LYS A 286 30.09 8.55 1.93
C LYS A 286 30.18 9.05 3.38
N ASN A 287 30.18 10.37 3.59
CA ASN A 287 30.33 10.98 4.92
C ASN A 287 29.11 10.70 5.84
N ASP A 288 27.95 10.38 5.28
CA ASP A 288 26.72 10.09 6.04
C ASP A 288 26.38 8.58 6.03
N LEU A 289 27.29 7.72 5.58
CA LEU A 289 27.08 6.28 5.38
C LEU A 289 26.52 5.59 6.63
N PHE A 290 27.03 5.93 7.82
CA PHE A 290 26.52 5.36 9.07
C PHE A 290 25.02 5.62 9.27
N ASN A 291 24.54 6.84 9.02
CA ASN A 291 23.12 7.18 9.16
C ASN A 291 22.25 6.43 8.16
N TYR A 292 22.74 6.28 6.92
CA TYR A 292 22.04 5.52 5.88
C TYR A 292 21.93 4.04 6.27
N THR A 293 23.05 3.44 6.67
CA THR A 293 23.10 2.03 7.09
C THR A 293 22.23 1.80 8.31
N LEU A 294 22.28 2.67 9.31
CA LEU A 294 21.45 2.56 10.50
C LEU A 294 19.95 2.56 10.16
N LEU A 295 19.50 3.49 9.31
CA LEU A 295 18.10 3.55 8.88
C LEU A 295 17.70 2.28 8.11
N CYS A 296 18.55 1.81 7.19
CA CYS A 296 18.33 0.55 6.46
C CYS A 296 18.22 -0.65 7.40
N VAL A 297 19.15 -0.78 8.36
CA VAL A 297 19.20 -1.89 9.32
C VAL A 297 17.97 -1.89 10.22
N VAL A 298 17.56 -0.72 10.73
CA VAL A 298 16.33 -0.62 11.55
C VAL A 298 15.12 -1.12 10.76
N VAL A 299 14.88 -0.59 9.56
CA VAL A 299 13.71 -0.98 8.75
C VAL A 299 13.76 -2.45 8.36
N LEU A 300 14.92 -2.94 7.92
CA LEU A 300 15.11 -4.33 7.53
C LEU A 300 14.90 -5.26 8.73
N SER A 301 15.46 -4.94 9.90
CA SER A 301 15.30 -5.74 11.12
C SER A 301 13.83 -5.84 11.54
N LEU A 302 13.06 -4.75 11.45
CA LEU A 302 11.63 -4.76 11.75
C LEU A 302 10.86 -5.63 10.74
N PHE A 303 11.16 -5.50 9.45
CA PHE A 303 10.51 -6.29 8.41
C PHE A 303 10.77 -7.80 8.60
N LEU A 304 12.03 -8.18 8.77
CA LEU A 304 12.45 -9.58 8.93
C LEU A 304 11.91 -10.18 10.23
N SER A 305 12.06 -9.48 11.36
CA SER A 305 11.57 -9.96 12.67
C SER A 305 10.06 -10.15 12.67
N LYS A 306 9.32 -9.23 12.04
CA LYS A 306 7.86 -9.35 11.89
C LYS A 306 7.49 -10.59 11.07
N ASN A 307 8.16 -10.84 9.94
CA ASN A 307 7.90 -12.04 9.14
C ASN A 307 8.20 -13.33 9.92
N ILE A 308 9.33 -13.37 10.64
CA ILE A 308 9.70 -14.52 11.49
C ILE A 308 8.62 -14.80 12.55
N ILE A 309 8.12 -13.75 13.23
CA ILE A 309 7.05 -13.93 14.22
C ILE A 309 5.80 -14.47 13.55
N ILE A 310 5.35 -13.85 12.46
CA ILE A 310 4.04 -14.15 11.86
C ILE A 310 3.98 -15.51 11.15
N SER A 311 5.06 -15.92 10.47
CA SER A 311 5.06 -17.16 9.66
C SER A 311 6.16 -18.16 10.03
N GLY A 312 7.18 -17.74 10.79
CA GLY A 312 8.39 -18.53 11.01
C GLY A 312 9.40 -18.49 9.86
N TYR A 313 9.14 -17.69 8.81
CA TYR A 313 10.06 -17.49 7.68
C TYR A 313 10.61 -16.07 7.63
N LEU A 314 11.86 -15.93 7.17
CA LEU A 314 12.55 -14.65 7.09
C LEU A 314 11.91 -13.70 6.04
N LEU A 315 11.62 -14.24 4.86
CA LEU A 315 11.09 -13.51 3.70
C LEU A 315 9.86 -14.22 3.12
N PHE A 316 8.80 -14.38 3.92
CA PHE A 316 7.57 -15.03 3.44
C PHE A 316 7.07 -14.41 2.11
N PRO A 317 6.69 -15.22 1.10
CA PRO A 317 6.54 -16.68 1.11
C PRO A 317 7.77 -17.47 0.61
N ILE A 318 8.96 -16.86 0.59
CA ILE A 318 10.20 -17.55 0.22
C ILE A 318 10.58 -18.50 1.36
N ASP A 319 10.51 -19.79 1.09
CA ASP A 319 10.85 -20.90 1.97
C ASP A 319 12.27 -21.45 1.74
N ALA A 320 12.93 -21.05 0.65
CA ALA A 320 14.32 -21.42 0.34
C ALA A 320 15.34 -20.94 1.38
N ILE A 321 15.04 -19.86 2.12
CA ILE A 321 15.91 -19.32 3.18
C ILE A 321 15.37 -19.81 4.53
N ASP A 322 15.81 -21.00 4.90
CA ASP A 322 15.37 -21.72 6.09
C ASP A 322 16.49 -21.84 7.13
N PHE A 323 16.65 -20.81 7.97
CA PHE A 323 17.66 -20.80 9.03
C PHE A 323 17.12 -21.20 10.41
N PHE A 324 15.80 -21.19 10.59
CA PHE A 324 15.18 -21.33 11.91
C PHE A 324 14.07 -22.38 11.89
N ASN A 325 13.99 -23.16 12.97
CA ASN A 325 12.97 -24.18 13.17
C ASN A 325 12.14 -23.86 14.43
N PHE A 326 11.30 -22.83 14.32
CA PHE A 326 10.39 -22.43 15.41
C PHE A 326 9.17 -23.35 15.47
N ASP A 327 8.60 -23.54 16.67
CA ASP A 327 7.43 -24.41 16.89
C ASP A 327 6.13 -23.86 16.25
N TRP A 328 6.08 -22.56 15.93
CA TRP A 328 4.97 -21.93 15.19
C TRP A 328 5.26 -21.76 13.69
N LYS A 329 6.36 -22.33 13.20
CA LYS A 329 6.72 -22.19 11.79
C LYS A 329 5.69 -22.86 10.91
N GLN A 330 5.29 -22.17 9.85
CA GLN A 330 4.31 -22.69 8.93
C GLN A 330 4.85 -23.89 8.14
N PRO A 331 4.10 -25.00 8.03
CA PRO A 331 4.51 -26.15 7.24
C PRO A 331 4.80 -25.79 5.78
N LYS A 332 5.87 -26.37 5.21
CA LYS A 332 6.32 -26.08 3.85
C LYS A 332 5.23 -26.30 2.79
N SER A 333 4.46 -27.38 2.90
CA SER A 333 3.35 -27.66 1.98
C SER A 333 2.27 -26.57 1.95
N LEU A 334 2.03 -25.88 3.06
CA LEU A 334 1.09 -24.75 3.11
C LEU A 334 1.67 -23.48 2.47
N VAL A 335 2.99 -23.30 2.56
CA VAL A 335 3.70 -22.20 1.88
C VAL A 335 3.73 -22.44 0.37
N GLU A 336 4.01 -23.67 -0.06
CA GLU A 336 3.93 -24.10 -1.46
C GLU A 336 2.53 -23.92 -2.02
N PHE A 337 1.49 -24.33 -1.27
CA PHE A 337 0.10 -24.10 -1.66
C PHE A 337 -0.21 -22.61 -1.84
N TYR A 338 0.25 -21.75 -0.92
CA TYR A 338 0.10 -20.31 -1.02
C TYR A 338 0.81 -19.75 -2.27
N ASN A 339 2.04 -20.18 -2.54
CA ASN A 339 2.82 -19.77 -3.71
C ASN A 339 2.13 -20.19 -5.01
N TYR A 340 1.67 -21.43 -5.08
CA TYR A 340 0.95 -21.96 -6.24
C TYR A 340 -0.36 -21.20 -6.49
N GLY A 341 -1.18 -20.98 -5.46
CA GLY A 341 -2.41 -20.20 -5.58
C GLY A 341 -2.15 -18.76 -6.05
N THR A 342 -1.09 -18.12 -5.53
CA THR A 342 -0.71 -16.76 -5.92
C THR A 342 -0.23 -16.68 -7.37
N TYR A 343 0.47 -17.71 -7.86
CA TYR A 343 0.86 -17.85 -9.26
C TYR A 343 -0.36 -18.03 -10.16
N LEU A 344 -1.25 -18.98 -9.82
CA LEU A 344 -2.49 -19.24 -10.57
C LEU A 344 -3.44 -18.03 -10.62
N SER A 345 -3.48 -17.21 -9.58
CA SER A 345 -4.24 -15.94 -9.62
C SER A 345 -3.73 -14.96 -10.70
N GLY A 346 -2.49 -15.10 -11.17
CA GLY A 346 -1.98 -14.41 -12.37
C GLY A 346 -2.59 -14.91 -13.69
N PHE A 347 -3.22 -16.08 -13.66
CA PHE A 347 -3.81 -16.79 -14.77
C PHE A 347 -5.32 -17.05 -14.57
N ASP A 348 -6.02 -16.15 -13.88
CA ASP A 348 -7.47 -16.24 -13.58
C ASP A 348 -7.86 -17.55 -12.85
N ASN A 349 -6.94 -18.05 -12.00
CA ASN A 349 -7.02 -19.31 -11.28
C ASN A 349 -7.19 -20.55 -12.17
N GLN A 350 -6.76 -20.48 -13.43
CA GLN A 350 -6.74 -21.62 -14.35
C GLN A 350 -5.40 -22.35 -14.26
N ASP A 351 -5.43 -23.68 -14.28
CA ASP A 351 -4.20 -24.47 -14.36
C ASP A 351 -3.56 -24.31 -15.74
N VAL A 352 -2.33 -23.80 -15.74
CA VAL A 352 -1.52 -23.54 -16.93
C VAL A 352 -0.25 -24.40 -16.97
N SER A 353 -0.16 -25.42 -16.12
CA SER A 353 1.01 -26.31 -16.00
C SER A 353 1.33 -27.07 -17.29
N GLN A 354 0.30 -27.47 -18.04
CA GLN A 354 0.41 -28.22 -19.30
C GLN A 354 0.75 -27.34 -20.50
N LEU A 355 0.68 -26.00 -20.36
CA LEU A 355 0.90 -25.07 -21.46
C LEU A 355 2.40 -24.79 -21.65
N THR A 356 2.83 -24.70 -22.91
CA THR A 356 4.16 -24.18 -23.27
C THR A 356 4.32 -22.71 -22.83
N LEU A 357 5.55 -22.20 -22.82
CA LEU A 357 5.79 -20.79 -22.46
C LEU A 357 5.05 -19.81 -23.38
N VAL A 358 4.98 -20.12 -24.68
CA VAL A 358 4.30 -19.30 -25.68
C VAL A 358 2.78 -19.35 -25.48
N GLU A 359 2.21 -20.53 -25.27
CA GLU A 359 0.78 -20.68 -24.97
C GLU A 359 0.39 -19.97 -23.67
N ARG A 360 1.21 -20.07 -22.61
CA ARG A 360 1.02 -19.33 -21.36
C ARG A 360 1.01 -17.83 -21.58
N PHE A 361 1.94 -17.32 -22.39
CA PHE A 361 2.00 -15.90 -22.73
C PHE A 361 0.77 -15.43 -23.49
N TRP A 362 0.32 -16.20 -24.49
CA TRP A 362 -0.91 -15.91 -25.21
C TRP A 362 -2.15 -15.97 -24.31
N PHE A 363 -2.26 -16.99 -23.47
CA PHE A 363 -3.33 -17.10 -22.48
C PHE A 363 -3.33 -15.88 -21.55
N TRP A 364 -2.17 -15.51 -20.99
CA TRP A 364 -2.02 -14.36 -20.11
C TRP A 364 -2.46 -13.03 -20.75
N LEU A 365 -2.16 -12.82 -22.03
CA LEU A 365 -2.60 -11.64 -22.78
C LEU A 365 -4.11 -11.63 -23.09
N THR A 366 -4.70 -12.81 -23.23
CA THR A 366 -6.10 -13.01 -23.62
C THR A 366 -7.05 -13.19 -22.45
N ILE A 367 -6.55 -13.17 -21.20
CA ILE A 367 -7.39 -13.16 -20.00
C ILE A 367 -8.48 -12.09 -20.15
N SER A 368 -9.72 -12.45 -19.82
CA SER A 368 -10.86 -11.56 -20.01
C SER A 368 -10.77 -10.29 -19.15
N LYS A 369 -11.47 -9.23 -19.59
CA LYS A 369 -11.72 -7.98 -18.85
C LYS A 369 -10.43 -7.25 -18.46
N LEU A 370 -10.39 -6.61 -17.28
CA LEU A 370 -9.29 -5.73 -16.87
C LEU A 370 -7.92 -6.41 -16.85
N HIS A 371 -7.86 -7.70 -16.50
CA HIS A 371 -6.60 -8.45 -16.47
C HIS A 371 -5.90 -8.44 -17.83
N GLY A 372 -6.52 -8.96 -18.88
CA GLY A 372 -5.91 -8.96 -20.22
C GLY A 372 -5.75 -7.56 -20.81
N ILE A 373 -6.64 -6.60 -20.50
CA ILE A 373 -6.48 -5.20 -20.94
C ILE A 373 -5.16 -4.62 -20.41
N PHE A 374 -4.89 -4.73 -19.12
CA PHE A 374 -3.67 -4.19 -18.53
C PHE A 374 -2.42 -5.00 -18.90
N ASN A 375 -2.54 -6.32 -19.08
CA ASN A 375 -1.45 -7.15 -19.58
C ASN A 375 -1.03 -6.74 -20.99
N LYS A 376 -1.99 -6.59 -21.92
CA LYS A 376 -1.76 -6.10 -23.29
C LYS A 376 -1.19 -4.69 -23.29
N LEU A 377 -1.79 -3.79 -22.51
CA LEU A 377 -1.32 -2.41 -22.40
C LEU A 377 0.15 -2.37 -21.93
N PHE A 378 0.51 -3.17 -20.94
CA PHE A 378 1.88 -3.21 -20.44
C PHE A 378 2.88 -3.69 -21.50
N VAL A 379 2.56 -4.77 -22.24
CA VAL A 379 3.41 -5.24 -23.34
C VAL A 379 3.56 -4.18 -24.44
N VAL A 380 2.46 -3.54 -24.84
CA VAL A 380 2.49 -2.44 -25.83
C VAL A 380 3.37 -1.29 -25.34
N LEU A 381 3.25 -0.90 -24.07
CA LEU A 381 4.11 0.13 -23.46
C LEU A 381 5.58 -0.29 -23.49
N LEU A 382 5.91 -1.54 -23.16
CA LEU A 382 7.30 -2.01 -23.19
C LEU A 382 7.91 -2.02 -24.60
N ILE A 383 7.12 -2.24 -25.64
CA ILE A 383 7.55 -2.21 -27.04
C ILE A 383 7.76 -0.77 -27.52
N ILE A 384 6.83 0.14 -27.19
CA ILE A 384 6.80 1.50 -27.72
C ILE A 384 7.74 2.45 -26.94
N TYR A 385 7.89 2.25 -25.64
CA TYR A 385 8.60 3.19 -24.77
C TYR A 385 10.08 3.45 -25.12
N PRO A 386 10.88 2.48 -25.61
CA PRO A 386 12.25 2.72 -26.06
C PRO A 386 12.40 3.87 -27.06
N TRP A 387 11.43 4.07 -27.95
CA TRP A 387 11.40 5.20 -28.89
C TRP A 387 11.33 6.56 -28.17
N PHE A 388 10.53 6.63 -27.11
CA PHE A 388 10.39 7.84 -26.29
C PHE A 388 11.63 8.09 -25.42
N ILE A 389 12.32 7.04 -24.97
CA ILE A 389 13.61 7.16 -24.29
C ILE A 389 14.64 7.79 -25.21
N TYR A 390 14.74 7.31 -26.46
CA TYR A 390 15.69 7.81 -27.45
C TYR A 390 15.54 9.30 -27.71
N LYS A 391 14.29 9.80 -27.74
CA LYS A 391 13.96 11.22 -27.94
C LYS A 391 14.14 12.09 -26.68
N SER A 392 14.37 11.50 -25.51
CA SER A 392 14.39 12.22 -24.24
C SER A 392 15.78 12.73 -23.86
N LYS A 393 15.83 13.95 -23.30
CA LYS A 393 17.05 14.50 -22.68
C LYS A 393 17.50 13.69 -21.45
N ASN A 394 16.58 13.00 -20.80
CA ASN A 394 16.82 12.19 -19.60
C ASN A 394 17.01 10.70 -19.93
N LYS A 395 17.48 10.38 -21.15
CA LYS A 395 17.55 9.00 -21.69
C LYS A 395 18.09 7.98 -20.69
N PHE A 396 19.22 8.26 -20.03
CA PHE A 396 19.82 7.30 -19.10
C PHE A 396 18.96 6.98 -17.87
N ALA A 397 18.35 8.01 -17.26
CA ALA A 397 17.47 7.79 -16.11
C ALA A 397 16.21 7.02 -16.52
N LEU A 398 15.64 7.35 -17.68
CA LEU A 398 14.47 6.63 -18.21
C LEU A 398 14.80 5.20 -18.64
N SER A 399 16.00 4.96 -19.19
CA SER A 399 16.50 3.61 -19.48
C SER A 399 16.56 2.74 -18.23
N VAL A 400 17.07 3.28 -17.11
CA VAL A 400 17.08 2.54 -15.84
C VAL A 400 15.66 2.16 -15.43
N LEU A 401 14.71 3.10 -15.45
CA LEU A 401 13.32 2.82 -15.07
C LEU A 401 12.63 1.82 -16.01
N TYR A 402 12.94 1.87 -17.30
CA TYR A 402 12.47 0.88 -18.27
C TYR A 402 13.06 -0.51 -17.98
N THR A 403 14.36 -0.60 -17.71
CA THR A 403 14.99 -1.86 -17.30
C THR A 403 14.36 -2.41 -16.03
N LEU A 404 14.02 -1.57 -15.05
CA LEU A 404 13.29 -2.02 -13.86
C LEU A 404 11.89 -2.52 -14.19
N ALA A 405 11.18 -1.90 -15.15
CA ALA A 405 9.87 -2.39 -15.58
C ALA A 405 9.96 -3.79 -16.21
N VAL A 406 10.97 -4.02 -17.05
CA VAL A 406 11.24 -5.34 -17.67
C VAL A 406 11.64 -6.36 -16.60
N LEU A 407 12.55 -5.98 -15.70
CA LEU A 407 13.00 -6.85 -14.61
C LEU A 407 11.85 -7.23 -13.67
N GLN A 408 10.97 -6.28 -13.34
CA GLN A 408 9.76 -6.55 -12.56
C GLN A 408 8.87 -7.58 -13.27
N LEU A 409 8.68 -7.46 -14.59
CA LEU A 409 7.90 -8.43 -15.35
C LEU A 409 8.53 -9.83 -15.28
N ILE A 410 9.86 -9.94 -15.43
CA ILE A 410 10.57 -11.23 -15.35
C ILE A 410 10.43 -11.86 -13.96
N ILE A 411 10.58 -11.07 -12.89
CA ILE A 411 10.40 -11.56 -11.52
C ILE A 411 8.96 -12.03 -11.31
N LEU A 412 7.99 -11.24 -11.74
CA LEU A 412 6.56 -11.54 -11.58
C LEU A 412 6.10 -12.71 -12.45
N TRP A 413 6.71 -12.90 -13.62
CA TRP A 413 6.43 -14.06 -14.48
C TRP A 413 6.64 -15.38 -13.75
N ASN A 414 7.64 -15.45 -12.85
CA ASN A 414 7.96 -16.65 -12.09
C ASN A 414 7.22 -16.77 -10.75
N SER A 415 6.47 -15.75 -10.34
CA SER A 415 5.87 -15.69 -8.99
C SER A 415 4.38 -15.36 -9.03
N SER A 416 4.01 -14.22 -9.62
CA SER A 416 2.62 -13.82 -9.80
C SER A 416 2.49 -12.74 -10.88
N PRO A 417 2.19 -13.12 -12.14
CA PRO A 417 2.10 -12.17 -13.25
C PRO A 417 0.79 -11.37 -13.24
N GLN A 418 0.35 -10.89 -12.08
CA GLN A 418 -0.84 -10.07 -11.94
C GLN A 418 -0.54 -8.59 -12.24
N TYR A 419 -1.41 -7.94 -13.02
CA TYR A 419 -1.22 -6.53 -13.39
C TYR A 419 -1.07 -5.59 -12.20
N ARG A 420 -1.71 -5.86 -11.06
CA ARG A 420 -1.59 -5.02 -9.86
C ARG A 420 -0.15 -4.86 -9.36
N TYR A 421 0.74 -5.82 -9.63
CA TYR A 421 2.13 -5.75 -9.18
C TYR A 421 3.07 -4.97 -10.11
N PHE A 422 2.69 -4.78 -11.38
CA PHE A 422 3.42 -3.95 -12.34
C PHE A 422 2.64 -2.72 -12.82
N PHE A 423 1.45 -2.48 -12.29
CA PHE A 423 0.58 -1.36 -12.65
C PHE A 423 1.24 0.01 -12.45
N VAL A 424 2.14 0.12 -11.47
CA VAL A 424 2.93 1.33 -11.24
C VAL A 424 3.79 1.72 -12.45
N PHE A 425 4.31 0.73 -13.19
CA PHE A 425 5.03 0.97 -14.44
C PHE A 425 4.07 1.29 -15.58
N ILE A 426 2.87 0.69 -15.63
CA ILE A 426 1.82 1.11 -16.59
C ILE A 426 1.52 2.60 -16.41
N ILE A 427 1.28 3.06 -15.18
CA ILE A 427 1.04 4.48 -14.87
C ILE A 427 2.21 5.32 -15.37
N PHE A 428 3.42 5.02 -14.89
CA PHE A 428 4.60 5.84 -15.21
C PHE A 428 4.87 5.92 -16.71
N LEU A 429 4.93 4.78 -17.42
CA LEU A 429 5.24 4.73 -18.84
C LEU A 429 4.15 5.45 -19.67
N SER A 430 2.87 5.25 -19.34
CA SER A 430 1.76 5.93 -20.02
C SER A 430 1.84 7.45 -19.84
N LEU A 431 2.08 7.92 -18.62
CA LEU A 431 2.18 9.35 -18.34
C LEU A 431 3.38 10.01 -19.02
N GLN A 432 4.51 9.31 -19.10
CA GLN A 432 5.70 9.80 -19.81
C GLN A 432 5.42 9.95 -21.31
N ILE A 433 4.70 9.00 -21.92
CA ILE A 433 4.25 9.11 -23.31
C ILE A 433 3.28 10.29 -23.47
N ILE A 434 2.27 10.42 -22.59
CA ILE A 434 1.30 11.53 -22.64
C ILE A 434 2.02 12.89 -22.58
N VAL A 435 2.95 13.09 -21.65
CA VAL A 435 3.70 14.35 -21.53
C VAL A 435 4.57 14.64 -22.75
N SER A 436 5.10 13.60 -23.39
CA SER A 436 5.92 13.78 -24.59
C SER A 436 5.10 14.28 -25.80
N LEU A 437 3.82 13.88 -25.87
CA LEU A 437 2.89 14.21 -26.96
C LEU A 437 2.07 15.48 -26.68
N LEU A 438 1.58 15.64 -25.45
CA LEU A 438 0.67 16.71 -25.03
C LEU A 438 1.36 17.62 -24.01
N LYS A 439 1.75 18.82 -24.47
CA LYS A 439 2.43 19.83 -23.64
C LYS A 439 1.56 21.04 -23.30
N ASN A 440 0.37 21.15 -23.90
CA ASN A 440 -0.52 22.29 -23.71
C ASN A 440 -1.20 22.22 -22.34
N LYS A 441 -0.85 23.15 -21.45
CA LYS A 441 -1.36 23.21 -20.06
C LYS A 441 -2.89 23.31 -19.98
N SER A 442 -3.53 24.03 -20.90
CA SER A 442 -4.99 24.18 -20.91
C SER A 442 -5.70 22.86 -21.21
N ILE A 443 -5.19 22.11 -22.19
CA ILE A 443 -5.71 20.77 -22.54
C ILE A 443 -5.52 19.80 -21.36
N LEU A 444 -4.34 19.83 -20.71
CA LEU A 444 -4.06 18.99 -19.56
C LEU A 444 -4.98 19.31 -18.37
N ASN A 445 -5.20 20.60 -18.08
CA ASN A 445 -6.15 21.03 -17.04
C ASN A 445 -7.57 20.53 -17.34
N TYR A 446 -8.02 20.57 -18.60
CA TYR A 446 -9.31 20.02 -19.00
C TYR A 446 -9.39 18.52 -18.70
N PHE A 447 -8.39 17.73 -19.13
CA PHE A 447 -8.38 16.29 -18.87
C PHE A 447 -8.37 15.98 -17.37
N ILE A 448 -7.52 16.64 -16.58
CA ILE A 448 -7.49 16.44 -15.13
C ILE A 448 -8.87 16.73 -14.50
N THR A 449 -9.49 17.85 -14.88
CA THR A 449 -10.83 18.21 -14.40
C THR A 449 -11.85 17.13 -14.77
N LEU A 450 -11.83 16.67 -16.03
CA LEU A 450 -12.72 15.63 -16.51
C LEU A 450 -12.56 14.32 -15.71
N PHE A 451 -11.33 13.82 -15.55
CA PHE A 451 -11.07 12.56 -14.83
C PHE A 451 -11.44 12.63 -13.35
N ILE A 452 -11.29 13.80 -12.72
CA ILE A 452 -11.70 14.02 -11.33
C ILE A 452 -13.23 14.03 -11.22
N LEU A 453 -13.94 14.72 -12.12
CA LEU A 453 -15.40 14.69 -12.15
C LEU A 453 -15.94 13.29 -12.46
N LEU A 454 -15.34 12.57 -13.41
CA LEU A 454 -15.70 11.18 -13.72
C LEU A 454 -15.46 10.25 -12.53
N SER A 455 -14.46 10.53 -11.68
CA SER A 455 -14.22 9.76 -10.46
C SER A 455 -15.31 9.90 -9.41
N ALA A 456 -16.12 10.96 -9.46
CA ALA A 456 -17.28 11.12 -8.58
C ALA A 456 -18.42 10.16 -8.94
N ILE A 457 -18.55 9.78 -10.22
CA ILE A 457 -19.65 8.92 -10.70
C ILE A 457 -19.72 7.60 -9.92
N PRO A 458 -18.66 6.77 -9.83
CA PRO A 458 -18.69 5.52 -9.07
C PRO A 458 -18.91 5.69 -7.57
N VAL A 459 -18.67 6.89 -7.03
CA VAL A 459 -18.84 7.19 -5.59
C VAL A 459 -20.30 7.48 -5.29
N PHE A 460 -20.98 8.25 -6.14
CA PHE A 460 -22.35 8.71 -5.89
C PHE A 460 -23.43 7.91 -6.63
N PHE A 461 -23.06 7.14 -7.65
CA PHE A 461 -24.01 6.37 -8.47
C PHE A 461 -23.60 4.90 -8.52
N GLU A 462 -24.59 4.01 -8.50
CA GLU A 462 -24.34 2.57 -8.68
C GLU A 462 -23.88 2.30 -10.10
N ILE A 463 -22.70 1.68 -10.23
CA ILE A 463 -22.17 1.21 -11.51
C ILE A 463 -22.06 -0.31 -11.45
N ASN A 464 -22.67 -0.98 -12.43
CA ASN A 464 -22.48 -2.40 -12.62
C ASN A 464 -21.15 -2.67 -13.33
N LEU A 465 -20.25 -3.39 -12.66
CA LEU A 465 -18.91 -3.71 -13.15
C LEU A 465 -18.84 -5.04 -13.93
N ASN A 466 -19.96 -5.59 -14.38
CA ASN A 466 -20.00 -6.82 -15.19
C ASN A 466 -19.08 -6.75 -16.42
N ALA A 467 -18.92 -5.58 -17.04
CA ALA A 467 -17.99 -5.38 -18.15
C ALA A 467 -16.50 -5.48 -17.74
N LEU A 468 -16.19 -5.22 -16.46
CA LEU A 468 -14.84 -5.02 -15.94
C LEU A 468 -14.33 -6.19 -15.07
N THR A 469 -15.20 -6.93 -14.39
CA THR A 469 -14.81 -8.07 -13.54
C THR A 469 -15.78 -9.24 -13.63
N LYS A 470 -15.28 -10.48 -13.51
CA LYS A 470 -16.09 -11.71 -13.36
C LYS A 470 -16.35 -12.04 -11.88
N ASN A 471 -15.64 -11.39 -10.95
CA ASN A 471 -15.74 -11.71 -9.55
C ASN A 471 -17.08 -11.19 -8.98
N PRO A 472 -17.94 -12.09 -8.44
CA PRO A 472 -19.24 -11.71 -7.90
C PRO A 472 -19.18 -10.63 -6.82
N PHE A 473 -18.16 -10.66 -5.96
CA PHE A 473 -17.95 -9.70 -4.88
C PHE A 473 -17.66 -8.29 -5.41
N ALA A 474 -17.00 -8.21 -6.57
CA ALA A 474 -16.54 -6.99 -7.20
C ALA A 474 -17.56 -6.41 -8.20
N MET A 475 -18.74 -7.02 -8.38
CA MET A 475 -19.71 -6.59 -9.40
C MET A 475 -20.34 -5.22 -9.11
N LYS A 476 -20.44 -4.82 -7.84
CA LYS A 476 -21.03 -3.54 -7.42
C LYS A 476 -20.07 -2.75 -6.54
N LEU A 477 -19.83 -1.50 -6.93
CA LEU A 477 -19.11 -0.55 -6.09
C LEU A 477 -19.98 -0.12 -4.91
N SER A 478 -19.33 0.22 -3.80
CA SER A 478 -20.01 0.80 -2.64
C SER A 478 -20.25 2.28 -2.90
N THR A 479 -21.49 2.71 -2.76
CA THR A 479 -21.90 4.10 -3.03
C THR A 479 -22.06 4.90 -1.74
N PHE A 480 -21.99 6.22 -1.89
CA PHE A 480 -22.19 7.18 -0.80
C PHE A 480 -23.68 7.36 -0.51
N ASN A 481 -24.04 7.28 0.78
CA ASN A 481 -25.39 7.58 1.27
C ASN A 481 -25.39 8.88 2.10
N SER A 482 -26.52 9.56 2.23
CA SER A 482 -26.66 10.78 3.05
C SER A 482 -26.30 10.55 4.52
N LYS A 483 -26.54 9.34 5.05
CA LYS A 483 -26.07 8.94 6.40
C LYS A 483 -24.55 9.07 6.55
N ASN A 484 -23.82 8.81 5.46
CA ASN A 484 -22.36 8.84 5.41
C ASN A 484 -21.80 10.24 5.56
N ILE A 485 -22.61 11.30 5.53
CA ILE A 485 -22.17 12.67 5.87
C ILE A 485 -21.63 12.68 7.30
N PHE A 486 -22.39 12.15 8.26
CA PHE A 486 -22.00 12.17 9.67
C PHE A 486 -21.28 10.88 10.07
N ILE A 487 -21.91 9.72 9.82
CA ILE A 487 -21.42 8.41 10.28
C ILE A 487 -20.99 7.60 9.06
N PRO A 488 -19.70 7.26 8.90
CA PRO A 488 -19.23 6.42 7.80
C PRO A 488 -19.75 4.98 7.93
N GLU A 489 -19.70 4.24 6.82
CA GLU A 489 -19.94 2.80 6.83
C GLU A 489 -18.87 2.05 7.66
N GLY A 490 -19.18 0.81 8.05
CA GLY A 490 -18.25 -0.04 8.79
C GLY A 490 -17.06 -0.52 7.97
N LYS A 491 -16.03 -1.03 8.66
CA LYS A 491 -14.80 -1.59 8.06
C LYS A 491 -15.01 -2.85 7.18
N SER A 492 -16.22 -3.43 7.16
CA SER A 492 -16.56 -4.67 6.45
C SER A 492 -17.75 -4.43 5.54
N LYS A 493 -17.65 -4.87 4.28
CA LYS A 493 -18.78 -4.91 3.34
C LYS A 493 -19.60 -6.19 3.47
N ILE A 494 -19.00 -7.25 4.02
CA ILE A 494 -19.71 -8.51 4.23
C ILE A 494 -20.65 -8.35 5.42
N ASN A 495 -21.94 -8.62 5.19
CA ASN A 495 -22.94 -8.78 6.22
C ASN A 495 -23.27 -10.27 6.38
N THR A 496 -22.69 -10.90 7.39
CA THR A 496 -22.84 -12.33 7.67
C THR A 496 -22.86 -12.57 9.17
N GLN A 497 -23.51 -13.65 9.60
CA GLN A 497 -23.42 -14.10 10.98
C GLN A 497 -22.12 -14.88 11.18
N PHE A 498 -21.40 -14.55 12.25
CA PHE A 498 -20.22 -15.26 12.69
C PHE A 498 -20.60 -16.24 13.78
N THR A 499 -20.39 -17.53 13.53
CA THR A 499 -20.71 -18.61 14.48
C THR A 499 -19.43 -19.15 15.10
N LYS A 500 -19.49 -19.42 16.41
CA LYS A 500 -18.40 -20.11 17.11
C LYS A 500 -18.39 -21.57 16.68
N THR A 501 -17.28 -22.01 16.11
CA THR A 501 -17.06 -23.35 15.58
C THR A 501 -15.91 -24.01 16.33
N ASN A 502 -15.95 -25.33 16.48
CA ASN A 502 -14.86 -26.12 17.02
C ASN A 502 -14.48 -27.22 16.02
N ILE A 503 -13.20 -27.29 15.64
CA ILE A 503 -12.63 -28.37 14.84
C ILE A 503 -11.41 -28.91 15.57
N ASN A 504 -11.41 -30.21 15.90
CA ASN A 504 -10.28 -30.86 16.58
C ASN A 504 -9.81 -30.10 17.84
N ASN A 505 -10.74 -29.66 18.68
CA ASN A 505 -10.50 -28.86 19.90
C ASN A 505 -9.97 -27.43 19.65
N PHE A 506 -9.95 -26.95 18.41
CA PHE A 506 -9.66 -25.57 18.08
C PHE A 506 -10.96 -24.77 17.93
N GLU A 507 -11.21 -23.83 18.84
CA GLU A 507 -12.35 -22.93 18.79
C GLU A 507 -12.04 -21.63 18.03
N PHE A 508 -12.91 -21.25 17.10
CA PHE A 508 -12.78 -20.03 16.30
C PHE A 508 -14.13 -19.52 15.82
N TYR A 509 -14.18 -18.27 15.35
CA TYR A 509 -15.35 -17.69 14.70
C TYR A 509 -15.26 -17.90 13.19
N SER A 510 -16.32 -18.43 12.58
CA SER A 510 -16.44 -18.59 11.13
C SER A 510 -17.57 -17.73 10.58
N PRO A 511 -17.41 -17.06 9.42
CA PRO A 511 -18.55 -16.56 8.67
C PRO A 511 -19.45 -17.72 8.21
N SER A 512 -20.66 -17.38 7.77
CA SER A 512 -21.60 -18.35 7.21
C SER A 512 -21.07 -19.01 5.92
N ASP A 513 -21.53 -20.22 5.61
CA ASP A 513 -21.03 -21.04 4.49
C ASP A 513 -21.30 -20.45 3.09
N HIS A 514 -22.15 -19.42 2.96
CA HIS A 514 -22.41 -18.76 1.68
C HIS A 514 -21.36 -17.69 1.32
N VAL A 515 -20.48 -17.33 2.26
CA VAL A 515 -19.42 -16.35 2.03
C VAL A 515 -18.25 -17.04 1.32
N TYR A 516 -17.54 -16.30 0.45
CA TYR A 516 -16.43 -16.87 -0.32
C TYR A 516 -15.30 -17.42 0.57
N PHE A 517 -14.55 -18.36 0.01
CA PHE A 517 -13.60 -19.24 0.71
C PHE A 517 -12.59 -18.54 1.66
N TRP A 518 -11.98 -17.43 1.23
CA TRP A 518 -10.96 -16.71 2.01
C TRP A 518 -11.52 -15.63 2.95
N ALA A 519 -12.85 -15.50 3.08
CA ALA A 519 -13.44 -14.41 3.84
C ALA A 519 -13.28 -14.58 5.35
N THR A 520 -12.97 -13.47 6.02
CA THR A 520 -12.94 -13.36 7.47
C THR A 520 -13.70 -12.14 7.98
N GLY A 521 -13.82 -11.07 7.18
CA GLY A 521 -14.57 -9.86 7.50
C GLY A 521 -14.19 -9.25 8.85
N ASN A 522 -15.15 -8.66 9.58
CA ASN A 522 -14.96 -8.13 10.93
C ASN A 522 -15.30 -9.12 12.06
N GLY A 523 -15.18 -10.44 11.82
CA GLY A 523 -15.43 -11.44 12.86
C GLY A 523 -14.53 -11.30 14.09
N ASN A 524 -14.95 -11.87 15.23
CA ASN A 524 -14.19 -11.83 16.49
C ASN A 524 -12.96 -12.75 16.44
N LEU A 525 -11.90 -12.37 17.15
CA LEU A 525 -10.66 -13.15 17.17
C LEU A 525 -10.82 -14.43 18.02
N PRO A 526 -10.27 -15.58 17.58
CA PRO A 526 -9.69 -15.83 16.26
C PRO A 526 -10.79 -16.05 15.21
N CYS A 527 -10.68 -15.39 14.05
CA CYS A 527 -11.64 -15.52 12.95
C CYS A 527 -11.00 -16.16 11.72
N VAL A 528 -11.64 -17.20 11.17
CA VAL A 528 -11.20 -17.89 9.94
C VAL A 528 -12.37 -18.67 9.34
N ASN A 529 -12.43 -18.79 8.01
CA ASN A 529 -13.48 -19.55 7.35
C ASN A 529 -13.35 -21.05 7.63
N LYS A 530 -14.42 -21.67 8.16
CA LYS A 530 -14.51 -23.12 8.36
C LYS A 530 -14.23 -23.91 7.09
N GLN A 531 -14.67 -23.42 5.93
CA GLN A 531 -14.42 -24.06 4.64
C GLN A 531 -12.92 -24.18 4.34
N GLN A 532 -12.16 -23.14 4.67
CA GLN A 532 -10.72 -23.12 4.50
C GLN A 532 -10.03 -24.13 5.43
N ILE A 533 -10.41 -24.18 6.71
CA ILE A 533 -9.84 -25.16 7.65
C ILE A 533 -10.14 -26.58 7.18
N ASN A 534 -11.38 -26.87 6.79
CA ASN A 534 -11.77 -28.20 6.32
C ASN A 534 -11.00 -28.59 5.05
N PHE A 535 -10.81 -27.66 4.11
CA PHE A 535 -10.01 -27.91 2.92
C PHE A 535 -8.55 -28.23 3.28
N ILE A 536 -7.91 -27.42 4.12
CA ILE A 536 -6.51 -27.65 4.54
C ILE A 536 -6.38 -28.97 5.31
N LYS A 537 -7.36 -29.30 6.16
CA LYS A 537 -7.42 -30.57 6.86
C LYS A 537 -7.48 -31.75 5.89
N ASN A 538 -8.40 -31.72 4.92
CA ASN A 538 -8.63 -32.85 4.02
C ASN A 538 -7.57 -33.00 2.92
N SER A 539 -6.93 -31.90 2.49
CA SER A 539 -5.97 -31.92 1.39
C SER A 539 -4.50 -31.93 1.84
N TYR A 540 -4.21 -31.45 3.06
CA TYR A 540 -2.85 -31.32 3.56
C TYR A 540 -2.65 -31.93 4.95
N ASN A 541 -3.68 -32.51 5.56
CA ASN A 541 -3.66 -33.15 6.87
C ASN A 541 -3.15 -32.22 7.99
N PHE A 542 -3.44 -30.91 7.89
CA PHE A 542 -3.09 -29.91 8.90
C PHE A 542 -4.34 -29.23 9.47
N VAL A 543 -4.33 -28.96 10.78
CA VAL A 543 -5.32 -28.12 11.44
C VAL A 543 -4.63 -27.05 12.29
N PRO A 544 -5.07 -25.78 12.24
CA PRO A 544 -4.57 -24.76 13.15
C PRO A 544 -4.93 -25.10 14.59
N GLN A 545 -3.98 -24.89 15.48
CA GLN A 545 -4.16 -25.00 16.92
C GLN A 545 -3.51 -23.82 17.61
N LEU A 546 -3.98 -23.51 18.82
CA LEU A 546 -3.24 -22.62 19.70
C LEU A 546 -1.86 -23.22 19.97
N ARG A 547 -0.84 -22.37 19.94
CA ARG A 547 0.53 -22.76 20.24
C ARG A 547 0.65 -23.22 21.70
N THR A 548 -0.09 -22.54 22.59
CA THR A 548 -0.28 -22.84 24.01
C THR A 548 -1.80 -22.91 24.32
N GLY A 549 -2.26 -22.45 25.48
CA GLY A 549 -3.69 -22.23 25.77
C GLY A 549 -4.17 -20.78 25.63
N ASN A 550 -3.29 -19.84 25.27
CA ASN A 550 -3.63 -18.41 25.19
C ASN A 550 -3.53 -17.89 23.74
N LEU A 551 -4.53 -17.13 23.29
CA LEU A 551 -4.57 -16.52 21.96
C LEU A 551 -3.35 -15.62 21.67
N LYS A 552 -2.85 -14.92 22.70
CA LYS A 552 -1.70 -14.02 22.56
C LYS A 552 -0.41 -14.77 22.17
N ASP A 553 -0.29 -16.04 22.56
CA ASP A 553 0.92 -16.84 22.31
C ASP A 553 1.00 -17.36 20.89
N GLY A 554 -0.11 -17.30 20.14
CA GLY A 554 -0.17 -17.57 18.72
C GLY A 554 -0.59 -18.99 18.35
N PHE A 555 -0.26 -19.37 17.13
CA PHE A 555 -0.80 -20.57 16.47
C PHE A 555 0.28 -21.44 15.85
N LYS A 556 -0.01 -22.74 15.75
CA LYS A 556 0.78 -23.71 14.99
C LYS A 556 -0.15 -24.64 14.22
N SER A 557 0.29 -25.10 13.05
CA SER A 557 -0.42 -26.15 12.32
C SER A 557 0.02 -27.52 12.83
N ILE A 558 -0.93 -28.33 13.33
CA ILE A 558 -0.65 -29.70 13.77
C ILE A 558 -1.03 -30.66 12.65
N LYS A 559 -0.11 -31.58 12.34
CA LYS A 559 -0.38 -32.66 11.39
C LYS A 559 -1.30 -33.69 12.06
N ILE A 560 -2.38 -34.05 11.40
CA ILE A 560 -3.32 -35.07 11.86
C ILE A 560 -3.04 -36.35 11.07
N GLU A 561 -3.00 -37.48 11.75
CA GLU A 561 -2.95 -38.81 11.12
C GLU A 561 -4.35 -39.18 10.62
N GLU A 562 -4.44 -39.81 9.45
CA GLU A 562 -5.71 -40.16 8.79
C GLU A 562 -6.63 -41.04 9.64
#